data_AF-A0A3D2CGJ9-F1
#
_entry.id   AF-A0A3D2CGJ9-F1
#
_cell.length_a   1.000
_cell.length_b   1.000
_cell.length_c   1.000
_cell.angle_alpha   90.00
_cell.angle_beta   90.00
_cell.angle_gamma   90.00
#
_symmetry.space_group_name_H-M   'P 1'
#
loop_
_entity.id
_entity.type
_entity.pdbx_description
1 polymer ?
#
loop_
_entity_poly.entity_id
_entity_poly.type
_entity_poly.pdbx_seq_one_letter_code
_entity_poly.pdbx_strand_id
1 'polypeptide(L)'
;YTPESDAGPDDYRCFLMEWPEEETVWVTGYELLPGNTQVVHHIIPFLIEPSSADAYRALDAADADPGYRCYGGPGGNVDTLLETRWLGAWAPGVPASVLPEGTGIKVEPGSLVVFQVHYNLINGSAPDQSGLALTIETEPQAFAEIQPLTDVRWVLGVGMDIPPESTSVSHSWSTTISSGFTMHNGSLHMHQLGRAGRLWVEHADGTEDCLLEVDDYDFDWQRPYELKEPVRVMPGDTIHLSCTWDNPTGDTVGWGDGTGDEMCLGVSLITG
;
A
#
# COMPACT_ATOMS: atom_id res chain seq x y z
N TYR A 1 -4.12 -21.40 -1.97
CA TYR A 1 -5.53 -21.07 -1.67
C TYR A 1 -6.29 -21.02 -3.00
N THR A 2 -7.59 -21.29 -3.02
CA THR A 2 -8.44 -21.09 -4.21
C THR A 2 -9.40 -19.96 -3.88
N PRO A 3 -9.31 -18.81 -4.56
CA PRO A 3 -10.11 -17.65 -4.21
C PRO A 3 -11.57 -17.85 -4.55
N GLU A 4 -12.44 -17.37 -3.67
CA GLU A 4 -13.88 -17.47 -3.79
C GLU A 4 -14.47 -16.12 -3.41
N SER A 5 -15.40 -15.60 -4.22
CA SER A 5 -16.10 -14.35 -3.91
C SER A 5 -17.58 -14.60 -3.69
N ASP A 6 -18.08 -14.14 -2.53
CA ASP A 6 -19.50 -14.15 -2.19
C ASP A 6 -20.25 -12.97 -2.83
N ALA A 7 -19.54 -11.90 -3.21
CA ALA A 7 -20.10 -10.68 -3.77
C ALA A 7 -19.07 -9.94 -4.63
N GLY A 8 -19.40 -9.71 -5.90
CA GLY A 8 -18.51 -9.03 -6.85
C GLY A 8 -17.40 -9.95 -7.38
N PRO A 9 -16.42 -9.38 -8.12
CA PRO A 9 -15.32 -10.15 -8.67
C PRO A 9 -14.12 -10.28 -7.71
N ASP A 10 -14.15 -9.66 -6.53
CA ASP A 10 -12.95 -9.50 -5.70
C ASP A 10 -12.96 -10.44 -4.48
N ASP A 11 -11.80 -11.00 -4.18
CA ASP A 11 -11.50 -11.72 -2.93
C ASP A 11 -10.18 -11.20 -2.37
N TYR A 12 -10.23 -10.54 -1.21
CA TYR A 12 -9.05 -10.10 -0.49
C TYR A 12 -8.77 -11.07 0.66
N ARG A 13 -7.64 -11.78 0.56
CA ARG A 13 -7.25 -12.80 1.54
C ARG A 13 -5.89 -12.48 2.15
N CYS A 14 -5.81 -12.54 3.47
CA CYS A 14 -4.59 -12.36 4.25
C CYS A 14 -4.10 -13.71 4.74
N PHE A 15 -2.83 -14.00 4.49
CA PHE A 15 -2.17 -15.21 5.00
C PHE A 15 -1.14 -14.81 6.04
N LEU A 16 -1.20 -15.44 7.22
CA LEU A 16 -0.25 -15.18 8.29
C LEU A 16 1.05 -15.98 8.07
N MET A 17 2.20 -15.32 8.20
CA MET A 17 3.51 -15.96 8.19
C MET A 17 4.29 -15.53 9.44
N GLU A 18 4.77 -16.51 10.20
CA GLU A 18 5.65 -16.26 11.34
C GLU A 18 7.01 -15.77 10.83
N TRP A 19 7.57 -14.73 11.44
CA TRP A 19 8.93 -14.31 11.14
C TRP A 19 9.92 -15.36 11.67
N PRO A 20 10.84 -15.89 10.83
CA PRO A 20 11.66 -17.03 11.21
C PRO A 20 12.89 -16.64 12.06
N GLU A 21 13.34 -15.38 12.01
CA GLU A 21 14.57 -14.98 12.67
C GLU A 21 14.35 -14.71 14.17
N GLU A 22 15.32 -15.14 14.98
CA GLU A 22 15.32 -14.99 16.44
C GLU A 22 16.04 -13.72 16.91
N GLU A 23 16.65 -12.96 16.00
CA GLU A 23 17.30 -11.68 16.25
C GLU A 23 16.74 -10.58 15.35
N THR A 24 16.99 -9.32 15.73
CA THR A 24 16.62 -8.16 14.91
C THR A 24 17.41 -8.18 13.60
N VAL A 25 16.70 -8.03 12.49
CA VAL A 25 17.31 -7.96 11.15
C VAL A 25 16.75 -6.79 10.36
N TRP A 26 17.40 -6.48 9.24
CA TRP A 26 17.01 -5.42 8.32
C TRP A 26 16.75 -6.01 6.95
N VAL A 27 15.52 -5.90 6.47
CA VAL A 27 15.17 -6.27 5.10
C VAL A 27 15.71 -5.20 4.16
N THR A 28 16.64 -5.57 3.28
CA THR A 28 17.34 -4.68 2.32
C THR A 28 16.88 -4.90 0.88
N GLY A 29 16.02 -5.89 0.65
CA GLY A 29 15.37 -6.13 -0.63
C GLY A 29 14.25 -7.14 -0.50
N TYR A 30 13.32 -7.10 -1.46
CA TYR A 30 12.20 -8.02 -1.51
C TYR A 30 11.82 -8.35 -2.95
N GLU A 31 11.26 -9.54 -3.15
CA GLU A 31 10.62 -9.95 -4.38
C GLU A 31 9.28 -10.63 -4.04
N LEU A 32 8.21 -10.14 -4.66
CA LEU A 32 6.88 -10.72 -4.55
C LEU A 32 6.64 -11.62 -5.75
N LEU A 33 6.29 -12.87 -5.47
CA LEU A 33 6.26 -13.97 -6.42
C LEU A 33 4.80 -14.39 -6.64
N PRO A 34 4.05 -13.79 -7.58
CA PRO A 34 2.67 -14.19 -7.86
C PRO A 34 2.65 -15.63 -8.41
N GLY A 35 1.97 -16.53 -7.70
CA GLY A 35 1.89 -17.94 -8.09
C GLY A 35 0.98 -18.16 -9.30
N ASN A 36 -0.02 -17.31 -9.47
CA ASN A 36 -1.00 -17.35 -10.55
C ASN A 36 -1.43 -15.94 -10.98
N THR A 37 -0.72 -15.38 -11.96
CA THR A 37 -0.97 -14.02 -12.48
C THR A 37 -2.31 -13.87 -13.22
N GLN A 38 -3.09 -14.94 -13.40
CA GLN A 38 -4.43 -14.84 -13.99
C GLN A 38 -5.49 -14.38 -12.98
N VAL A 39 -5.24 -14.58 -11.70
CA VAL A 39 -6.18 -14.24 -10.62
C VAL A 39 -5.57 -13.28 -9.61
N VAL A 40 -4.24 -13.27 -9.43
CA VAL A 40 -3.55 -12.32 -8.54
C VAL A 40 -3.52 -10.93 -9.18
N HIS A 41 -4.24 -9.99 -8.59
CA HIS A 41 -4.27 -8.60 -9.04
C HIS A 41 -3.19 -7.76 -8.35
N HIS A 42 -3.03 -7.86 -7.04
CA HIS A 42 -1.90 -7.25 -6.32
C HIS A 42 -1.58 -8.02 -5.03
N ILE A 43 -0.37 -7.78 -4.50
CA ILE A 43 0.10 -8.37 -3.24
C ILE A 43 0.71 -7.28 -2.36
N ILE A 44 0.32 -7.25 -1.08
CA ILE A 44 0.85 -6.33 -0.08
C ILE A 44 1.20 -7.14 1.18
N PRO A 45 2.48 -7.44 1.43
CA PRO A 45 2.92 -7.95 2.72
C PRO A 45 3.00 -6.81 3.74
N PHE A 46 2.27 -6.96 4.84
CA PHE A 46 2.35 -6.08 5.99
C PHE A 46 3.25 -6.69 7.06
N LEU A 47 4.16 -5.89 7.59
CA LEU A 47 4.95 -6.23 8.76
C LEU A 47 4.17 -5.84 10.02
N ILE A 48 3.95 -6.83 10.88
CA ILE A 48 3.26 -6.69 12.16
C ILE A 48 4.30 -6.80 13.29
N GLU A 49 4.32 -5.79 14.15
CA GLU A 49 5.20 -5.77 15.32
C GLU A 49 4.82 -6.87 16.34
N PRO A 50 5.79 -7.37 17.14
CA PRO A 50 5.54 -8.46 18.10
C PRO A 50 4.44 -8.15 19.11
N SER A 51 4.24 -6.88 19.45
CA SER A 51 3.17 -6.41 20.37
C SER A 51 1.76 -6.68 19.85
N SER A 52 1.60 -6.76 18.53
CA SER A 52 0.31 -6.92 17.86
C SER A 52 0.13 -8.32 17.27
N ALA A 53 1.15 -9.19 17.33
CA ALA A 53 1.15 -10.52 16.72
C ALA A 53 -0.03 -11.40 17.15
N ASP A 54 -0.37 -11.44 18.44
CA ASP A 54 -1.45 -12.28 18.96
C ASP A 54 -2.84 -11.86 18.43
N ALA A 55 -3.04 -10.58 18.14
CA ALA A 55 -4.29 -10.10 17.54
C ALA A 55 -4.49 -10.67 16.13
N TYR A 56 -3.42 -10.71 15.32
CA TYR A 56 -3.47 -11.25 13.97
C TYR A 56 -3.52 -12.78 13.94
N ARG A 57 -2.86 -13.47 14.88
CA ARG A 57 -3.05 -14.92 15.08
C ARG A 57 -4.51 -15.26 15.41
N ALA A 58 -5.19 -14.41 16.19
CA ALA A 58 -6.60 -14.59 16.51
C ALA A 58 -7.52 -14.37 15.29
N LEU A 59 -7.19 -13.43 14.40
CA LEU A 59 -7.91 -13.23 13.14
C LEU A 59 -7.79 -14.47 12.23
N ASP A 60 -6.57 -14.97 12.04
CA ASP A 60 -6.30 -16.16 11.24
C ASP A 60 -7.02 -17.41 11.81
N ALA A 61 -6.95 -17.61 13.13
CA ALA A 61 -7.60 -18.74 13.79
C ALA A 61 -9.14 -18.67 13.81
N ALA A 62 -9.74 -17.50 13.57
CA ALA A 62 -11.19 -17.33 13.56
C ALA A 62 -11.84 -17.76 12.23
N ASP A 63 -11.05 -17.86 11.17
CA ASP A 63 -11.49 -18.31 9.85
C ASP A 63 -11.12 -19.79 9.66
N ALA A 64 -12.02 -20.56 9.05
CA ALA A 64 -11.81 -22.00 8.88
C ALA A 64 -11.00 -22.32 7.61
N ASP A 65 -11.00 -21.40 6.65
CA ASP A 65 -10.25 -21.52 5.40
C ASP A 65 -8.83 -20.95 5.59
N PRO A 66 -7.84 -21.29 4.75
CA PRO A 66 -6.48 -20.77 4.90
C PRO A 66 -6.44 -19.24 4.87
N GLY A 67 -5.84 -18.60 5.87
CA GLY A 67 -5.83 -17.15 6.01
C GLY A 67 -7.15 -16.60 6.54
N TYR A 68 -7.42 -15.31 6.34
CA TYR A 68 -8.70 -14.67 6.67
C TYR A 68 -9.04 -13.58 5.66
N ARG A 69 -10.32 -13.20 5.56
CA ARG A 69 -10.75 -12.09 4.69
C ARG A 69 -10.25 -10.76 5.26
N CYS A 70 -9.65 -9.91 4.43
CA CYS A 70 -9.06 -8.65 4.87
C CYS A 70 -9.14 -7.57 3.78
N TYR A 71 -10.13 -6.70 3.87
CA TYR A 71 -10.27 -5.55 2.96
C TYR A 71 -9.52 -4.33 3.53
N GLY A 72 -8.82 -3.59 2.66
CA GLY A 72 -8.23 -2.27 2.98
C GLY A 72 -6.97 -2.27 3.84
N GLY A 73 -6.53 -3.44 4.26
CA GLY A 73 -5.32 -3.63 5.05
C GLY A 73 -5.32 -5.01 5.69
N PRO A 74 -4.39 -5.27 6.62
CA PRO A 74 -4.30 -6.58 7.26
C PRO A 74 -5.44 -6.86 8.26
N GLY A 75 -6.37 -5.92 8.47
CA GLY A 75 -7.42 -6.00 9.49
C GLY A 75 -6.97 -5.46 10.85
N GLY A 76 -7.60 -5.93 11.92
CA GLY A 76 -7.34 -5.46 13.28
C GLY A 76 -8.23 -4.27 13.69
N ASN A 77 -7.81 -3.56 14.75
CA ASN A 77 -8.46 -2.33 15.21
C ASN A 77 -7.66 -1.09 14.76
N VAL A 78 -8.19 0.11 15.05
CA VAL A 78 -7.55 1.37 14.65
C VAL A 78 -6.13 1.52 15.19
N ASP A 79 -5.86 1.03 16.41
CA ASP A 79 -4.52 1.12 17.01
C ASP A 79 -3.54 0.23 16.24
N THR A 80 -3.94 -0.99 15.90
CA THR A 80 -3.10 -1.91 15.11
C THR A 80 -2.91 -1.47 13.66
N LEU A 81 -3.87 -0.75 13.07
CA LEU A 81 -3.72 -0.19 11.72
C LEU A 81 -2.64 0.88 11.67
N LEU A 82 -2.51 1.70 12.71
CA LEU A 82 -1.50 2.75 12.80
C LEU A 82 -0.08 2.20 13.04
N GLU A 83 0.04 0.99 13.58
CA GLU A 83 1.32 0.30 13.79
C GLU A 83 1.76 -0.55 12.60
N THR A 84 0.87 -0.76 11.62
CA THR A 84 1.14 -1.64 10.49
C THR A 84 2.09 -0.97 9.50
N ARG A 85 3.18 -1.65 9.16
CA ARG A 85 4.16 -1.18 8.18
C ARG A 85 4.09 -2.02 6.91
N TRP A 86 4.31 -1.41 5.75
CA TRP A 86 4.40 -2.15 4.48
C TRP A 86 5.80 -2.76 4.35
N LEU A 87 5.87 -4.07 4.10
CA LEU A 87 7.12 -4.78 3.83
C LEU A 87 7.44 -4.83 2.33
N GLY A 88 6.45 -4.56 1.50
CA GLY A 88 6.54 -4.60 0.04
C GLY A 88 5.20 -4.22 -0.59
N ALA A 89 5.21 -4.01 -1.90
CA ALA A 89 4.00 -3.87 -2.71
C ALA A 89 4.27 -4.42 -4.10
N TRP A 90 3.31 -5.14 -4.66
CA TRP A 90 3.42 -5.68 -6.02
C TRP A 90 2.12 -5.53 -6.77
N ALA A 91 2.25 -5.08 -8.01
CA ALA A 91 1.25 -5.13 -9.07
C ALA A 91 1.93 -5.70 -10.33
N PRO A 92 1.16 -6.16 -11.35
CA PRO A 92 1.72 -6.73 -12.56
C PRO A 92 2.80 -5.85 -13.20
N GLY A 93 3.98 -6.43 -13.41
CA GLY A 93 5.13 -5.76 -14.02
C GLY A 93 6.10 -5.10 -13.03
N VAL A 94 5.82 -5.10 -11.73
CA VAL A 94 6.79 -4.69 -10.70
C VAL A 94 7.86 -5.79 -10.52
N PRO A 95 9.15 -5.49 -10.74
CA PRO A 95 10.23 -6.45 -10.52
C PRO A 95 10.61 -6.55 -9.04
N ALA A 96 11.59 -7.40 -8.71
CA ALA A 96 12.26 -7.38 -7.41
C ALA A 96 12.79 -5.98 -7.08
N SER A 97 12.68 -5.60 -5.81
CA SER A 97 13.14 -4.31 -5.29
C SER A 97 14.37 -4.49 -4.43
N VAL A 98 15.40 -3.67 -4.70
CA VAL A 98 16.57 -3.50 -3.85
C VAL A 98 16.44 -2.13 -3.19
N LEU A 99 16.50 -2.07 -1.87
CA LEU A 99 16.42 -0.81 -1.14
C LEU A 99 17.74 -0.04 -1.27
N PRO A 100 17.73 1.30 -1.10
CA PRO A 100 18.93 2.12 -1.14
C PRO A 100 20.05 1.56 -0.24
N GLU A 101 21.30 1.65 -0.72
CA GLU A 101 22.46 1.12 -0.02
C GLU A 101 22.56 1.68 1.42
N GLY A 102 22.81 0.79 2.38
CA GLY A 102 22.92 1.16 3.80
C GLY A 102 21.59 1.40 4.51
N THR A 103 20.46 1.09 3.86
CA THR A 103 19.11 1.26 4.42
C THR A 103 18.36 -0.08 4.49
N GLY A 104 17.42 -0.21 5.42
CA GLY A 104 16.59 -1.40 5.52
C GLY A 104 15.35 -1.23 6.39
N ILE A 105 14.34 -2.03 6.08
CA ILE A 105 13.13 -2.16 6.88
C ILE A 105 13.49 -3.03 8.09
N LYS A 106 13.55 -2.42 9.26
CA LYS A 106 13.82 -3.13 10.52
C LYS A 106 12.70 -4.12 10.85
N VAL A 107 13.07 -5.34 11.22
CA VAL A 107 12.16 -6.40 11.67
C VAL A 107 12.65 -6.96 13.01
N GLU A 108 11.76 -7.01 13.99
CA GLU A 108 12.06 -7.53 15.32
C GLU A 108 11.72 -9.03 15.41
N PRO A 109 12.43 -9.81 16.24
CA PRO A 109 12.07 -11.20 16.48
C PRO A 109 10.66 -11.30 17.09
N GLY A 110 9.88 -12.27 16.60
CA GLY A 110 8.48 -12.44 16.99
C GLY A 110 7.48 -11.58 16.21
N SER A 111 7.94 -10.79 15.23
CA SER A 111 7.08 -10.14 14.24
C SER A 111 6.31 -11.18 13.40
N LEU A 112 5.26 -10.72 12.73
CA LEU A 112 4.54 -11.49 11.71
C LEU A 112 4.60 -10.76 10.37
N VAL A 113 4.46 -11.52 9.29
CA VAL A 113 4.09 -10.98 7.98
C VAL A 113 2.66 -11.37 7.70
N VAL A 114 1.77 -10.39 7.54
CA VAL A 114 0.43 -10.59 7.00
C VAL A 114 0.51 -10.38 5.49
N PHE A 115 0.45 -11.47 4.73
CA PHE A 115 0.56 -11.48 3.28
C PHE A 115 -0.82 -11.31 2.65
N GLN A 116 -1.20 -10.08 2.34
CA GLN A 116 -2.47 -9.79 1.68
C GLN A 116 -2.35 -10.03 0.17
N VAL A 117 -3.29 -10.78 -0.39
CA VAL A 117 -3.45 -10.97 -1.82
C VAL A 117 -4.85 -10.50 -2.20
N HIS A 118 -4.91 -9.58 -3.17
CA HIS A 118 -6.14 -9.25 -3.86
C HIS A 118 -6.26 -10.14 -5.09
N TYR A 119 -7.30 -10.96 -5.10
CA TYR A 119 -7.68 -11.76 -6.25
C TYR A 119 -8.81 -11.08 -7.03
N ASN A 120 -8.64 -10.97 -8.35
CA ASN A 120 -9.69 -10.57 -9.28
C ASN A 120 -10.20 -11.79 -10.05
N LEU A 121 -11.48 -12.08 -9.92
CA LEU A 121 -12.14 -13.29 -10.42
C LEU A 121 -13.01 -13.04 -11.65
N ILE A 122 -12.85 -11.89 -12.33
CA ILE A 122 -13.59 -11.57 -13.58
C ILE A 122 -13.40 -12.67 -14.62
N ASN A 123 -12.20 -13.28 -14.66
CA ASN A 123 -11.84 -14.34 -15.60
C ASN A 123 -11.94 -15.76 -14.99
N GLY A 124 -12.61 -15.89 -13.85
CA GLY A 124 -12.80 -17.15 -13.12
C GLY A 124 -11.86 -17.29 -11.92
N SER A 125 -12.01 -18.40 -11.20
CA SER A 125 -11.20 -18.75 -10.04
C SER A 125 -10.25 -19.91 -10.36
N ALA A 126 -9.03 -19.82 -9.85
CA ALA A 126 -8.01 -20.86 -9.96
C ALA A 126 -7.12 -20.86 -8.71
N PRO A 127 -6.58 -22.02 -8.29
CA PRO A 127 -5.64 -22.08 -7.17
C PRO A 127 -4.43 -21.17 -7.37
N ASP A 128 -3.97 -20.57 -6.28
CA ASP A 128 -2.77 -19.75 -6.20
C ASP A 128 -1.88 -20.17 -5.04
N GLN A 129 -0.57 -20.00 -5.24
CA GLN A 129 0.47 -20.14 -4.23
C GLN A 129 1.52 -19.06 -4.47
N SER A 130 1.14 -17.82 -4.20
CA SER A 130 2.06 -16.69 -4.20
C SER A 130 3.05 -16.74 -3.02
N GLY A 131 4.17 -16.06 -3.16
CA GLY A 131 5.23 -16.06 -2.15
C GLY A 131 5.98 -14.74 -2.03
N LEU A 132 6.84 -14.68 -1.01
CA LEU A 132 7.71 -13.55 -0.70
C LEU A 132 9.13 -14.07 -0.54
N ALA A 133 10.08 -13.45 -1.26
CA ALA A 133 11.50 -13.61 -1.02
C ALA A 133 12.06 -12.32 -0.44
N LEU A 134 12.93 -12.44 0.57
CA LEU A 134 13.54 -11.31 1.26
C LEU A 134 15.06 -11.45 1.26
N THR A 135 15.73 -10.32 1.07
CA THR A 135 17.15 -10.16 1.38
C THR A 135 17.24 -9.49 2.74
N ILE A 136 17.96 -10.10 3.67
CA ILE A 136 18.12 -9.59 5.04
C ILE A 136 19.59 -9.38 5.38
N GLU A 137 19.85 -8.38 6.21
CA GLU A 137 21.14 -8.10 6.84
C GLU A 137 20.99 -8.13 8.37
N THR A 138 22.02 -8.62 9.06
CA THR A 138 22.08 -8.62 10.54
C THR A 138 22.79 -7.38 11.08
N GLU A 139 23.58 -6.70 10.24
CA GLU A 139 24.21 -5.43 10.62
C GLU A 139 23.18 -4.29 10.59
N PRO A 140 23.18 -3.38 11.59
CA PRO A 140 22.24 -2.27 11.62
C PRO A 140 22.28 -1.39 10.37
N GLN A 141 21.12 -1.13 9.78
CA GLN A 141 20.93 -0.21 8.66
C GLN A 141 20.26 1.09 9.11
N ALA A 142 20.44 2.17 8.33
CA ALA A 142 19.55 3.33 8.39
C ALA A 142 18.12 2.91 8.01
N PHE A 143 17.10 3.66 8.42
CA PHE A 143 15.74 3.18 8.20
C PHE A 143 15.37 3.28 6.72
N ALA A 144 14.60 2.29 6.27
CA ALA A 144 13.81 2.35 5.05
C ALA A 144 12.37 1.95 5.36
N GLU A 145 11.40 2.63 4.77
CA GLU A 145 9.97 2.33 4.92
C GLU A 145 9.22 2.60 3.62
N ILE A 146 8.24 1.75 3.29
CA ILE A 146 7.29 2.02 2.21
C ILE A 146 6.11 2.75 2.84
N GLN A 147 6.00 4.04 2.53
CA GLN A 147 5.07 4.94 3.19
C GLN A 147 3.80 5.14 2.35
N PRO A 148 2.64 4.63 2.79
CA PRO A 148 1.36 5.07 2.27
C PRO A 148 1.07 6.51 2.73
N LEU A 149 0.58 7.32 1.81
CA LEU A 149 0.28 8.75 1.98
C LEU A 149 -1.19 8.96 1.61
N THR A 150 -2.02 9.24 2.61
CA THR A 150 -3.46 9.48 2.42
C THR A 150 -4.05 10.17 3.65
N ASP A 151 -5.26 10.73 3.53
CA ASP A 151 -6.01 11.22 4.68
C ASP A 151 -6.68 10.04 5.40
N VAL A 152 -6.28 9.79 6.65
CA VAL A 152 -6.89 8.75 7.50
C VAL A 152 -8.41 8.94 7.65
N ARG A 153 -8.92 10.17 7.54
CA ARG A 153 -10.37 10.42 7.56
C ARG A 153 -11.08 9.81 6.37
N TRP A 154 -10.45 9.80 5.19
CA TRP A 154 -11.02 9.16 4.01
C TRP A 154 -11.14 7.65 4.24
N VAL A 155 -10.10 7.02 4.78
CA VAL A 155 -10.09 5.59 5.16
C VAL A 155 -11.22 5.25 6.14
N LEU A 156 -11.55 6.19 7.04
CA LEU A 156 -12.67 6.07 7.99
C LEU A 156 -14.04 6.45 7.40
N GLY A 157 -14.15 6.62 6.09
CA GLY A 157 -15.38 6.94 5.36
C GLY A 157 -15.82 8.40 5.49
N VAL A 158 -14.91 9.33 5.75
CA VAL A 158 -15.23 10.74 5.99
C VAL A 158 -14.48 11.65 5.02
N GLY A 159 -15.23 12.40 4.20
CA GLY A 159 -14.71 13.57 3.48
C GLY A 159 -14.08 13.30 2.12
N MET A 160 -14.31 12.12 1.52
CA MET A 160 -13.92 11.79 0.13
C MET A 160 -15.13 11.44 -0.73
N ASP A 161 -16.24 12.16 -0.58
CA ASP A 161 -17.45 11.90 -1.36
C ASP A 161 -17.29 12.35 -2.82
N ILE A 162 -17.60 11.45 -3.76
CA ILE A 162 -17.62 11.69 -5.20
C ILE A 162 -19.08 11.61 -5.67
N PRO A 163 -19.75 12.77 -5.85
CA PRO A 163 -21.17 12.81 -6.18
C PRO A 163 -21.53 12.02 -7.46
N PRO A 164 -22.77 11.52 -7.57
CA PRO A 164 -23.24 10.88 -8.79
C PRO A 164 -23.24 11.84 -9.97
N GLU A 165 -23.15 11.29 -11.19
CA GLU A 165 -23.20 12.00 -12.46
C GLU A 165 -22.27 13.24 -12.53
N SER A 166 -21.08 13.12 -11.95
CA SER A 166 -20.12 14.21 -11.80
C SER A 166 -18.84 13.96 -12.59
N THR A 167 -18.18 15.05 -12.97
CA THR A 167 -16.89 15.03 -13.69
C THR A 167 -15.89 15.94 -12.99
N SER A 168 -14.64 15.51 -12.95
CA SER A 168 -13.51 16.28 -12.41
C SER A 168 -13.71 16.68 -10.95
N VAL A 169 -14.25 15.76 -10.14
CA VAL A 169 -14.29 15.92 -8.69
C VAL A 169 -12.91 15.63 -8.15
N SER A 170 -12.35 16.53 -7.35
CA SER A 170 -11.03 16.36 -6.78
C SER A 170 -11.06 16.48 -5.26
N HIS A 171 -10.29 15.61 -4.60
CA HIS A 171 -9.99 15.67 -3.18
C HIS A 171 -8.48 15.73 -3.01
N SER A 172 -8.04 16.44 -1.96
CA SER A 172 -6.62 16.61 -1.67
C SER A 172 -6.33 16.50 -0.18
N TRP A 173 -5.13 16.05 0.10
CA TRP A 173 -4.58 15.88 1.44
C TRP A 173 -3.18 16.50 1.47
N SER A 174 -2.81 17.03 2.62
CA SER A 174 -1.44 17.45 2.86
C SER A 174 -1.04 17.29 4.31
N THR A 175 0.26 17.16 4.55
CA THR A 175 0.83 17.11 5.90
C THR A 175 2.18 17.82 5.95
N THR A 176 2.37 18.65 6.98
CA THR A 176 3.65 19.29 7.25
C THR A 176 4.55 18.33 8.04
N ILE A 177 5.79 18.21 7.60
CA ILE A 177 6.74 17.22 8.10
C ILE A 177 7.54 17.76 9.28
N SER A 178 7.67 16.95 10.34
CA SER A 178 8.40 17.29 11.56
C SER A 178 9.81 16.70 11.64
N SER A 179 10.10 15.68 10.85
CA SER A 179 11.38 14.96 10.84
C SER A 179 11.81 14.69 9.41
N GLY A 180 13.08 14.97 9.08
CA GLY A 180 13.51 14.86 7.70
C GLY A 180 13.83 13.43 7.27
N PHE A 181 13.47 13.09 6.03
CA PHE A 181 13.77 11.84 5.33
C PHE A 181 14.03 12.11 3.83
N THR A 182 14.35 11.08 3.07
CA THR A 182 14.52 11.11 1.61
C THR A 182 13.45 10.24 0.96
N MET A 183 12.76 10.75 -0.06
CA MET A 183 11.78 10.03 -0.87
C MET A 183 12.45 9.60 -2.19
N HIS A 184 12.29 8.33 -2.57
CA HIS A 184 13.01 7.75 -3.72
C HIS A 184 12.14 7.53 -4.95
N ASN A 185 10.83 7.35 -4.76
CA ASN A 185 9.89 7.10 -5.82
C ASN A 185 8.52 7.73 -5.53
N GLY A 186 7.67 7.78 -6.55
CA GLY A 186 6.28 8.16 -6.42
C GLY A 186 5.38 7.11 -7.07
N SER A 187 4.30 6.74 -6.38
CA SER A 187 3.23 5.92 -6.94
C SER A 187 1.87 6.52 -6.57
N LEU A 188 0.87 6.24 -7.38
CA LEU A 188 -0.51 6.64 -7.19
C LEU A 188 -1.42 5.42 -7.36
N HIS A 189 -2.33 5.22 -6.40
CA HIS A 189 -3.35 4.19 -6.43
C HIS A 189 -4.73 4.83 -6.29
N MET A 190 -5.58 4.57 -7.27
CA MET A 190 -6.98 4.96 -7.39
C MET A 190 -7.74 3.79 -8.04
N HIS A 191 -9.06 3.76 -7.92
CA HIS A 191 -9.88 2.73 -8.59
C HIS A 191 -10.35 3.21 -9.98
N GLN A 192 -11.41 2.59 -10.50
CA GLN A 192 -11.82 2.69 -11.90
C GLN A 192 -12.37 4.07 -12.32
N LEU A 193 -12.79 4.90 -11.38
CA LEU A 193 -13.29 6.25 -11.64
C LEU A 193 -12.16 7.28 -11.73
N GLY A 194 -10.93 6.90 -11.36
CA GLY A 194 -9.77 7.77 -11.35
C GLY A 194 -9.41 8.33 -12.73
N ARG A 195 -9.00 9.60 -12.76
CA ARG A 195 -8.68 10.34 -13.99
C ARG A 195 -7.33 11.04 -13.96
N ALA A 196 -6.97 11.61 -12.82
CA ALA A 196 -5.69 12.27 -12.65
C ALA A 196 -5.29 12.30 -11.18
N GLY A 197 -4.00 12.45 -10.92
CA GLY A 197 -3.50 12.71 -9.58
C GLY A 197 -2.08 13.24 -9.55
N ARG A 198 -1.71 13.80 -8.40
CA ARG A 198 -0.42 14.46 -8.19
C ARG A 198 0.06 14.22 -6.77
N LEU A 199 1.35 13.90 -6.63
CA LEU A 199 2.07 13.76 -5.38
C LEU A 199 3.32 14.65 -5.46
N TRP A 200 3.45 15.61 -4.54
CA TRP A 200 4.57 16.56 -4.56
C TRP A 200 4.97 17.02 -3.16
N VAL A 201 6.17 17.60 -3.07
CA VAL A 201 6.71 18.23 -1.87
C VAL A 201 6.77 19.74 -2.11
N GLU A 202 6.14 20.52 -1.24
CA GLU A 202 6.33 21.97 -1.13
C GLU A 202 7.37 22.23 -0.03
N HIS A 203 8.50 22.82 -0.39
CA HIS A 203 9.56 23.15 0.55
C HIS A 203 9.23 24.41 1.34
N ALA A 204 9.83 24.55 2.53
CA ALA A 204 9.61 25.72 3.40
C ALA A 204 9.97 27.08 2.76
N ASP A 205 10.75 27.10 1.68
CA ASP A 205 11.08 28.31 0.91
C ASP A 205 10.10 28.61 -0.24
N GLY A 206 9.08 27.76 -0.43
CA GLY A 206 8.06 27.85 -1.47
C GLY A 206 8.43 27.21 -2.81
N THR A 207 9.59 26.55 -2.91
CA THR A 207 9.91 25.72 -4.08
C THR A 207 9.16 24.37 -4.02
N GLU A 208 8.95 23.73 -5.17
CA GLU A 208 8.27 22.43 -5.24
C GLU A 208 9.12 21.39 -5.97
N ASP A 209 9.17 20.19 -5.41
CA ASP A 209 9.63 18.98 -6.09
C ASP A 209 8.42 18.10 -6.43
N CYS A 210 8.19 17.85 -7.72
CA CYS A 210 7.16 16.93 -8.18
C CYS A 210 7.66 15.49 -8.08
N LEU A 211 6.96 14.66 -7.30
CA LEU A 211 7.29 13.24 -7.17
C LEU A 211 6.58 12.42 -8.24
N LEU A 212 5.31 12.72 -8.50
CA LEU A 212 4.51 12.10 -9.55
C LEU A 212 3.36 13.02 -9.96
N GLU A 213 3.13 13.13 -11.27
CA GLU A 213 1.97 13.80 -11.86
C GLU A 213 1.43 12.93 -13.00
N VAL A 214 0.16 12.57 -12.91
CA VAL A 214 -0.52 11.71 -13.88
C VAL A 214 -1.77 12.42 -14.34
N ASP A 215 -1.77 12.91 -15.59
CA ASP A 215 -2.89 13.65 -16.18
C ASP A 215 -3.95 12.75 -16.85
N ASP A 216 -3.57 11.52 -17.19
CA ASP A 216 -4.41 10.51 -17.84
C ASP A 216 -4.22 9.18 -17.11
N TYR A 217 -4.84 9.08 -15.94
CA TYR A 217 -4.72 7.92 -15.07
C TYR A 217 -5.39 6.70 -15.69
N ASP A 218 -4.69 5.57 -15.65
CA ASP A 218 -5.18 4.27 -16.10
C ASP A 218 -5.09 3.29 -14.93
N PHE A 219 -6.24 2.72 -14.56
CA PHE A 219 -6.36 1.73 -13.49
C PHE A 219 -5.50 0.48 -13.74
N ASP A 220 -5.21 0.14 -15.00
CA ASP A 220 -4.34 -1.00 -15.32
C ASP A 220 -2.85 -0.63 -15.27
N TRP A 221 -2.51 0.65 -14.97
CA TRP A 221 -1.15 1.20 -14.99
C TRP A 221 -0.77 1.88 -13.66
N GLN A 222 -0.64 1.10 -12.60
CA GLN A 222 -0.41 1.61 -11.24
C GLN A 222 0.98 1.35 -10.68
N ARG A 223 2.00 1.38 -11.56
CA ARG A 223 3.37 1.06 -11.16
C ARG A 223 4.05 2.25 -10.44
N PRO A 224 4.98 1.99 -9.50
CA PRO A 224 5.83 3.03 -8.95
C PRO A 224 6.81 3.58 -10.00
N TYR A 225 7.17 4.85 -9.86
CA TYR A 225 8.18 5.52 -10.67
C TYR A 225 9.34 5.98 -9.81
N GLU A 226 10.52 5.39 -10.06
CA GLU A 226 11.77 5.81 -9.43
C GLU A 226 12.16 7.22 -9.87
N LEU A 227 12.48 8.06 -8.89
CA LEU A 227 12.95 9.42 -9.16
C LEU A 227 14.37 9.36 -9.69
N LYS A 228 14.66 10.19 -10.70
CA LYS A 228 16.02 10.33 -11.20
C LYS A 228 16.97 10.85 -10.12
N GLU A 229 16.47 11.76 -9.28
CA GLU A 229 17.17 12.32 -8.14
C GLU A 229 16.22 12.22 -6.93
N PRO A 230 16.58 11.45 -5.88
CA PRO A 230 15.75 11.36 -4.67
C PRO A 230 15.54 12.73 -4.03
N VAL A 231 14.33 12.96 -3.51
CA VAL A 231 13.92 14.25 -2.93
C VAL A 231 14.14 14.23 -1.42
N ARG A 232 14.92 15.19 -0.91
CA ARG A 232 15.17 15.34 0.53
C ARG A 232 14.09 16.23 1.15
N VAL A 233 13.27 15.64 2.02
CA VAL A 233 12.18 16.33 2.73
C VAL A 233 12.66 16.81 4.10
N MET A 234 12.64 18.10 4.36
CA MET A 234 13.14 18.69 5.59
C MET A 234 12.00 19.02 6.57
N PRO A 235 12.28 19.14 7.88
CA PRO A 235 11.28 19.66 8.82
C PRO A 235 10.76 21.04 8.37
N GLY A 236 9.44 21.18 8.27
CA GLY A 236 8.77 22.37 7.76
C GLY A 236 8.29 22.27 6.31
N ASP A 237 8.79 21.32 5.53
CA ASP A 237 8.25 21.00 4.20
C ASP A 237 6.86 20.35 4.33
N THR A 238 6.05 20.47 3.29
CA THR A 238 4.69 19.90 3.23
C THR A 238 4.59 18.90 2.09
N ILE A 239 4.12 17.69 2.37
CA ILE A 239 3.78 16.70 1.34
C ILE A 239 2.32 16.90 0.97
N HIS A 240 2.02 16.86 -0.32
CA HIS A 240 0.68 17.02 -0.87
C HIS A 240 0.31 15.84 -1.77
N LEU A 241 -0.96 15.44 -1.68
CA LEU A 241 -1.59 14.47 -2.56
C LEU A 241 -2.89 15.05 -3.09
N SER A 242 -3.17 14.87 -4.38
CA SER A 242 -4.45 15.20 -5.00
C SER A 242 -4.85 14.09 -5.95
N CYS A 243 -6.14 13.77 -5.96
CA CYS A 243 -6.74 12.79 -6.86
C CYS A 243 -8.02 13.37 -7.47
N THR A 244 -8.31 13.01 -8.71
CA THR A 244 -9.46 13.50 -9.48
C THR A 244 -10.20 12.34 -10.12
N TRP A 245 -11.53 12.36 -10.05
CA TRP A 245 -12.41 11.30 -10.56
C TRP A 245 -13.53 11.85 -11.44
N ASP A 246 -14.02 10.97 -12.32
CA ASP A 246 -15.33 11.12 -12.99
C ASP A 246 -16.25 10.00 -12.52
N ASN A 247 -17.39 10.34 -11.93
CA ASN A 247 -18.39 9.37 -11.47
C ASN A 247 -19.63 9.44 -12.36
N PRO A 248 -19.77 8.54 -13.37
CA PRO A 248 -20.94 8.48 -14.24
C PRO A 248 -22.13 7.72 -13.61
N THR A 249 -21.97 7.18 -12.40
CA THR A 249 -22.98 6.36 -11.75
C THR A 249 -24.09 7.21 -11.12
N GLY A 250 -25.18 6.55 -10.73
CA GLY A 250 -26.31 7.20 -10.05
C GLY A 250 -26.13 7.32 -8.54
N ASP A 251 -25.03 6.81 -7.98
CA ASP A 251 -24.76 6.77 -6.54
C ASP A 251 -23.51 7.60 -6.19
N THR A 252 -23.47 8.12 -4.97
CA THR A 252 -22.24 8.70 -4.42
C THR A 252 -21.24 7.58 -4.17
N VAL A 253 -20.00 7.78 -4.63
CA VAL A 253 -18.88 6.87 -4.37
C VAL A 253 -17.94 7.51 -3.36
N GLY A 254 -17.33 6.73 -2.48
CA GLY A 254 -16.40 7.20 -1.46
C GLY A 254 -15.25 6.22 -1.27
N TRP A 255 -14.51 6.38 -0.17
CA TRP A 255 -13.41 5.47 0.14
C TRP A 255 -13.91 4.06 0.37
N GLY A 256 -13.29 3.07 -0.26
CA GLY A 256 -13.53 1.68 0.01
C GLY A 256 -12.58 0.77 -0.76
N ASP A 257 -12.62 -0.51 -0.43
CA ASP A 257 -11.68 -1.51 -0.93
C ASP A 257 -12.25 -2.34 -2.08
N GLY A 258 -13.55 -2.20 -2.36
CA GLY A 258 -14.17 -2.84 -3.51
C GLY A 258 -13.79 -2.11 -4.80
N THR A 259 -13.73 -2.85 -5.91
CA THR A 259 -13.50 -2.26 -7.25
C THR A 259 -14.53 -1.18 -7.64
N GLY A 260 -15.73 -1.21 -7.03
CA GLY A 260 -16.78 -0.20 -7.23
C GLY A 260 -16.73 1.00 -6.28
N ASP A 261 -15.87 0.95 -5.26
CA ASP A 261 -15.53 2.08 -4.39
C ASP A 261 -14.33 2.85 -4.99
N GLU A 262 -13.80 3.85 -4.28
CA GLU A 262 -12.61 4.60 -4.71
C GLU A 262 -11.53 4.72 -3.64
N MET A 263 -10.33 5.11 -4.07
CA MET A 263 -9.21 5.44 -3.18
C MET A 263 -8.41 6.64 -3.70
N CYS A 264 -7.76 7.35 -2.79
CA CYS A 264 -6.72 8.31 -3.11
C CYS A 264 -5.48 8.04 -2.25
N LEU A 265 -4.53 7.30 -2.81
CA LEU A 265 -3.35 6.83 -2.09
C LEU A 265 -2.09 7.15 -2.89
N GLY A 266 -1.20 7.93 -2.28
CA GLY A 266 0.19 8.02 -2.71
C GLY A 266 1.03 6.97 -2.01
N VAL A 267 2.06 6.42 -2.66
CA VAL A 267 3.02 5.54 -2.00
C VAL A 267 4.44 5.96 -2.38
N SER A 268 5.34 5.98 -1.39
CA SER A 268 6.75 6.30 -1.62
C SER A 268 7.66 5.47 -0.72
N LEU A 269 8.79 5.00 -1.26
CA LEU A 269 9.89 4.51 -0.45
C LEU A 269 10.63 5.70 0.19
N ILE A 270 10.69 5.70 1.52
CA ILE A 270 11.38 6.72 2.31
C ILE A 270 12.57 6.12 3.08
N THR A 271 13.63 6.91 3.27
CA THR A 271 14.81 6.51 4.08
C THR A 271 15.37 7.66 4.89
N GLY A 272 16.12 7.40 5.98
CA GLY A 272 16.83 8.44 6.73
C GLY A 272 17.62 7.98 7.93
#